data_AF-A0A965I2Y8-F1
#
_entry.id   AF-A0A965I2Y8-F1
#
_cell.length_a   1.000
_cell.length_b   1.000
_cell.length_c   1.000
_cell.angle_alpha   90.00
_cell.angle_beta   90.00
_cell.angle_gamma   90.00
#
_symmetry.space_group_name_H-M   'P 1'
#
loop_
_entity.id
_entity.type
_entity.pdbx_description
1 polymer ?
#
loop_
_entity_poly.entity_id
_entity_poly.type
_entity_poly.pdbx_seq_one_letter_code
_entity_poly.pdbx_strand_id
1 'polypeptide(L)'
;MLDNLQLLFVLAPVMNVQMIFDGIFIGAVFALAAYGLALVWGVMNVKNLAQGDFVILGGFLAFTSNNMGVHPVYSLPFVAAIMFVFGLIVYRLVIKRVIDNDMFVSLLATFGLSLFL
;
A
#
# COMPACT_ATOMS: atom_id res chain seq x y z
N MET A 1 -29.98 4.46 27.16
CA MET A 1 -29.25 4.68 25.88
C MET A 1 -28.18 5.77 26.01
N LEU A 2 -28.46 6.86 26.75
CA LEU A 2 -27.47 7.88 27.11
C LEU A 2 -26.37 7.36 28.08
N ASP A 3 -26.65 6.30 28.84
CA ASP A 3 -25.66 5.68 29.75
C ASP A 3 -24.46 5.08 29.01
N ASN A 4 -24.66 4.60 27.77
CA ASN A 4 -23.58 4.09 26.92
C ASN A 4 -22.68 5.21 26.38
N LEU A 5 -23.19 6.44 26.25
CA LEU A 5 -22.38 7.61 25.88
C LEU A 5 -21.49 8.04 27.04
N GLN A 6 -21.89 7.82 28.29
CA GLN A 6 -21.05 8.07 29.46
C GLN A 6 -19.85 7.10 29.52
N LEU A 7 -20.00 5.87 29.02
CA LEU A 7 -18.87 4.93 28.87
C LEU A 7 -17.76 5.50 27.96
N LEU A 8 -18.16 6.13 26.86
CA LEU A 8 -17.22 6.78 25.93
C LEU A 8 -16.56 8.00 26.57
N PHE A 9 -17.32 8.94 27.14
CA PHE A 9 -16.74 10.24 27.54
C PHE A 9 -16.14 10.30 28.95
N VAL A 10 -16.53 9.40 29.87
CA VAL A 10 -16.16 9.50 31.29
C VAL A 10 -15.34 8.31 31.78
N LEU A 11 -15.65 7.08 31.33
CA LEU A 11 -15.02 5.86 31.85
C LEU A 11 -13.83 5.36 31.01
N ALA A 12 -13.79 5.64 29.70
CA ALA A 12 -12.72 5.18 28.81
C ALA A 12 -12.16 6.27 27.87
N PRO A 13 -11.76 7.47 28.36
CA PRO A 13 -11.24 8.55 27.51
C PRO A 13 -9.97 8.14 26.75
N VAL A 14 -9.13 7.28 27.34
CA VAL A 14 -7.91 6.75 26.71
C VAL A 14 -8.25 5.87 25.50
N MET A 15 -9.33 5.08 25.57
CA MET A 15 -9.77 4.21 24.47
C MET A 15 -10.23 5.04 23.26
N ASN A 16 -10.96 6.13 23.48
CA ASN A 16 -11.40 6.98 22.37
C ASN A 16 -10.23 7.62 21.64
N VAL A 17 -9.23 8.10 22.37
CA VAL A 17 -8.02 8.68 21.77
C VAL A 17 -7.29 7.63 20.94
N GLN A 18 -7.15 6.41 21.46
CA GLN A 18 -6.56 5.29 20.72
C GLN A 18 -7.36 4.97 19.44
N MET A 19 -8.69 4.86 19.52
CA MET A 19 -9.54 4.58 18.35
C MET A 19 -9.41 5.66 17.26
N ILE A 20 -9.28 6.93 17.64
CA ILE A 20 -9.05 8.02 16.69
C ILE A 20 -7.70 7.84 16.01
N PHE A 21 -6.64 7.53 16.76
CA PHE A 21 -5.32 7.25 16.17
C PHE A 21 -5.36 6.03 15.25
N ASP A 22 -5.99 4.93 15.67
CA ASP A 22 -6.13 3.73 14.84
C ASP A 22 -6.88 4.03 13.54
N GLY A 23 -7.95 4.83 13.61
CA GLY A 23 -8.69 5.29 12.44
C GLY A 23 -7.86 6.16 11.51
N ILE A 24 -7.06 7.09 12.05
CA ILE A 24 -6.14 7.93 11.28
C ILE A 24 -5.05 7.07 10.62
N PHE A 25 -4.47 6.11 11.33
CA PHE A 25 -3.44 5.23 10.77
C PHE A 25 -3.98 4.36 9.65
N ILE A 26 -5.15 3.73 9.83
CA ILE A 26 -5.81 2.97 8.77
C ILE A 26 -6.16 3.88 7.58
N GLY A 27 -6.70 5.07 7.84
CA GLY A 27 -6.99 6.07 6.81
C GLY A 27 -5.74 6.50 6.04
N ALA A 28 -4.62 6.70 6.72
CA ALA A 28 -3.34 7.04 6.12
C ALA A 28 -2.82 5.92 5.21
N VAL A 29 -2.97 4.65 5.60
CA VAL A 29 -2.60 3.50 4.74
C VAL A 29 -3.43 3.51 3.44
N PHE A 30 -4.75 3.69 3.53
CA PHE A 30 -5.59 3.78 2.33
C PHE A 30 -5.28 5.01 1.48
N ALA A 31 -5.01 6.17 2.10
CA ALA A 31 -4.62 7.38 1.39
C ALA A 31 -3.30 7.20 0.64
N LEU A 32 -2.30 6.57 1.26
CA LEU A 32 -1.02 6.27 0.63
C LEU A 32 -1.17 5.26 -0.52
N ALA A 33 -2.00 4.22 -0.34
CA ALA A 33 -2.30 3.26 -1.40
C ALA A 33 -2.97 3.93 -2.62
N ALA A 34 -3.95 4.79 -2.37
CA ALA A 34 -4.64 5.56 -3.42
C ALA A 34 -3.69 6.56 -4.11
N TYR A 35 -2.83 7.22 -3.33
CA TYR A 35 -1.83 8.15 -3.87
C TYR A 35 -0.83 7.45 -4.80
N GLY A 36 -0.40 6.23 -4.45
CA GLY A 36 0.45 5.41 -5.33
C GLY A 36 -0.20 5.14 -6.69
N LEU A 37 -1.49 4.74 -6.70
CA LEU A 37 -2.25 4.56 -7.93
C LEU A 37 -2.37 5.87 -8.73
N ALA A 38 -2.67 6.98 -8.04
CA ALA A 38 -2.82 8.29 -8.66
C ALA A 38 -1.52 8.80 -9.30
N LEU A 39 -0.36 8.57 -8.67
CA LEU A 39 0.94 8.91 -9.23
C LEU A 39 1.27 8.09 -10.48
N VAL A 40 1.07 6.77 -10.42
CA VAL A 40 1.31 5.86 -11.55
C VAL A 40 0.46 6.27 -12.75
N TRP A 41 -0.83 6.50 -12.52
CA TRP A 41 -1.73 6.88 -13.59
C TRP A 41 -1.47 8.31 -14.08
N GLY A 42 -1.22 9.26 -13.17
CA GLY A 42 -1.02 10.68 -13.51
C GLY A 42 0.27 10.96 -14.28
N VAL A 43 1.33 10.17 -14.06
CA VAL A 43 2.61 10.35 -14.75
C VAL A 43 2.70 9.49 -16.01
N MET A 44 2.27 8.22 -15.96
CA MET A 44 2.46 7.27 -17.05
C MET A 44 1.23 7.09 -17.95
N ASN A 45 0.05 7.60 -17.57
CA ASN A 45 -1.24 7.33 -18.23
C ASN A 45 -1.58 5.84 -18.36
N VAL A 46 -0.93 4.99 -17.55
CA VAL A 46 -1.12 3.54 -17.51
C VAL A 46 -1.98 3.16 -16.31
N LYS A 47 -3.07 2.41 -16.56
CA LYS A 47 -3.86 1.80 -15.50
C LYS A 47 -3.18 0.50 -15.06
N ASN A 48 -2.55 0.53 -13.90
CA ASN A 48 -1.90 -0.64 -13.31
C ASN A 48 -2.87 -1.41 -12.39
N LEU A 49 -3.32 -2.59 -12.82
CA LEU A 49 -4.20 -3.42 -12.00
C LEU A 49 -3.46 -4.11 -10.84
N ALA A 50 -2.16 -4.38 -10.99
CA ALA A 50 -1.33 -5.03 -9.97
C ALA A 50 -0.91 -4.09 -8.82
N GLN A 51 -1.46 -2.88 -8.77
CA GLN A 51 -1.10 -1.88 -7.76
C GLN A 51 -1.38 -2.38 -6.33
N GLY A 52 -2.49 -3.10 -6.13
CA GLY A 52 -2.82 -3.70 -4.84
C GLY A 52 -1.76 -4.70 -4.39
N ASP A 53 -1.25 -5.52 -5.32
CA ASP A 53 -0.25 -6.55 -5.04
C ASP A 53 1.08 -5.93 -4.60
N PHE A 54 1.46 -4.78 -5.17
CA PHE A 54 2.64 -4.04 -4.71
C PHE A 54 2.51 -3.54 -3.27
N VAL A 55 1.33 -3.07 -2.87
CA VAL A 55 1.07 -2.63 -1.49
C VAL A 55 1.14 -3.84 -0.54
N ILE A 56 0.54 -4.96 -0.92
CA ILE A 56 0.54 -6.19 -0.14
C ILE A 56 1.97 -6.73 0.02
N LEU A 57 2.76 -6.78 -1.05
CA LEU A 57 4.17 -7.19 -1.02
C LEU A 57 5.01 -6.34 -0.07
N GLY A 58 4.85 -5.01 -0.13
CA GLY A 58 5.53 -4.10 0.79
C GLY A 58 5.17 -4.40 2.26
N GLY A 59 3.90 -4.65 2.54
CA GLY A 59 3.42 -5.06 3.86
C GLY A 59 4.02 -6.41 4.31
N PHE A 60 4.08 -7.39 3.40
CA PHE A 60 4.62 -8.71 3.70
C PHE A 60 6.13 -8.68 3.99
N LEU A 61 6.89 -7.84 3.28
CA LEU A 61 8.31 -7.61 3.55
C LEU A 61 8.52 -6.95 4.92
N ALA A 62 7.69 -5.98 5.28
CA ALA A 62 7.73 -5.34 6.60
C ALA A 62 7.39 -6.34 7.72
N PHE A 63 6.36 -7.18 7.53
CA PHE A 63 5.97 -8.24 8.44
C PHE A 63 7.08 -9.30 8.61
N THR A 64 7.69 -9.73 7.52
CA THR A 64 8.80 -10.69 7.55
C THR A 64 10.01 -10.12 8.28
N SER A 65 10.34 -8.85 8.05
CA SER A 65 11.42 -8.17 8.78
C SER A 65 11.16 -8.11 10.28
N ASN A 66 9.90 -7.88 10.69
CA ASN A 66 9.49 -7.93 12.09
C ASN A 66 9.68 -9.31 12.71
N ASN A 67 9.35 -10.39 11.99
CA ASN A 67 9.58 -11.76 12.46
C ASN A 67 11.06 -12.10 12.61
N MET A 68 11.95 -11.42 11.89
CA MET A 68 13.41 -11.55 12.04
C MET A 68 13.97 -10.72 13.21
N GLY A 69 13.11 -10.04 13.99
CA GLY A 69 13.50 -9.23 15.14
C GLY A 69 13.84 -7.77 14.81
N VAL A 70 13.64 -7.33 13.57
CA VAL A 70 13.83 -5.92 13.18
C VAL A 70 12.57 -5.13 13.49
N HIS A 71 12.67 -4.08 14.29
CA HIS A 71 11.52 -3.23 14.59
C HIS A 71 10.91 -2.66 13.29
N PRO A 72 9.56 -2.66 13.13
CA PRO A 72 8.90 -2.26 11.88
C PRO A 72 9.27 -0.85 11.38
N VAL A 73 9.59 0.06 12.29
CA VAL A 73 10.02 1.41 11.93
C VAL A 73 11.40 1.42 11.27
N TYR A 74 12.30 0.52 11.67
CA TYR A 74 13.63 0.41 11.07
C TYR A 74 13.63 -0.41 9.78
N SER A 75 12.61 -1.26 9.56
CA SER A 75 12.48 -2.00 8.30
C SER A 75 11.99 -1.11 7.15
N LEU A 76 11.32 0.01 7.41
CA LEU A 76 10.84 0.96 6.40
C LEU A 76 11.86 1.32 5.30
N PRO A 77 13.06 1.86 5.61
CA PRO A 77 14.03 2.23 4.57
C PRO A 77 14.52 1.02 3.77
N PHE A 78 14.66 -0.14 4.42
CA PHE A 78 15.08 -1.38 3.77
C PHE A 78 14.01 -1.91 2.81
N VAL A 79 12.75 -1.96 3.26
CA VAL A 79 11.61 -2.36 2.43
C VAL A 79 11.41 -1.39 1.27
N ALA A 80 11.53 -0.08 1.51
CA ALA A 80 11.45 0.93 0.46
C ALA A 80 12.53 0.74 -0.61
N ALA A 81 13.77 0.45 -0.21
CA ALA A 81 14.86 0.17 -1.15
C ALA A 81 14.59 -1.10 -1.98
N ILE A 82 14.14 -2.18 -1.34
CA ILE A 82 13.78 -3.43 -2.04
C ILE A 82 12.63 -3.19 -3.03
N MET A 83 11.55 -2.55 -2.59
CA MET A 83 10.39 -2.27 -3.43
C MET A 83 10.71 -1.31 -4.57
N PHE A 84 11.64 -0.37 -4.37
CA PHE A 84 12.14 0.49 -5.44
C PHE A 84 12.87 -0.32 -6.52
N VAL A 85 13.79 -1.20 -6.12
CA VAL A 85 14.51 -2.07 -7.07
C VAL A 85 13.54 -3.00 -7.79
N PHE A 86 12.60 -3.61 -7.06
CA PHE A 86 11.55 -4.46 -7.62
C PHE A 86 10.70 -3.70 -8.64
N GLY A 87 10.22 -2.50 -8.28
CA GLY A 87 9.45 -1.64 -9.19
C GLY A 87 10.25 -1.25 -10.45
N LEU A 88 11.55 -1.03 -10.33
CA LEU A 88 12.43 -0.72 -11.46
C LEU A 88 12.58 -1.94 -12.40
N ILE A 89 12.68 -3.15 -11.84
CA ILE A 89 12.70 -4.40 -12.61
C ILE A 89 11.38 -4.57 -13.38
N VAL A 90 10.24 -4.45 -12.67
CA VAL A 90 8.91 -4.53 -13.28
C VAL A 90 8.74 -3.48 -14.37
N TYR A 91 9.18 -2.25 -14.12
CA TYR A 91 9.11 -1.18 -15.11
C TYR A 91 9.89 -1.54 -16.38
N ARG A 92 11.13 -2.01 -16.26
CA ARG A 92 11.95 -2.33 -17.43
C ARG A 92 11.47 -3.57 -18.19
N LEU A 93 10.99 -4.58 -17.50
CA LEU A 93 10.59 -5.85 -18.11
C LEU A 93 9.16 -5.81 -18.67
N VAL A 94 8.23 -5.19 -17.97
CA VAL A 94 6.82 -5.22 -18.34
C VAL A 94 6.38 -3.85 -18.81
N ILE A 95 6.35 -2.85 -17.92
CA ILE A 95 5.68 -1.57 -18.19
C ILE A 95 6.25 -0.84 -19.41
N LYS A 96 7.59 -0.75 -19.53
CA LYS A 96 8.26 -0.07 -20.66
C LYS A 96 7.87 -0.65 -22.02
N ARG A 97 7.51 -1.93 -22.10
CA ARG A 97 7.13 -2.58 -23.36
C ARG A 97 5.68 -2.31 -23.74
N VAL A 98 4.85 -1.90 -22.79
CA VAL A 98 3.39 -1.79 -22.97
C VAL A 98 2.90 -0.35 -22.88
N ILE A 99 3.71 0.57 -22.35
CA ILE A 99 3.34 1.98 -22.14
C ILE A 99 2.94 2.73 -23.41
N ASP A 100 3.53 2.40 -24.55
CA ASP A 100 3.22 3.03 -25.85
C ASP A 100 2.06 2.36 -26.60
N ASN A 101 1.50 1.27 -26.06
CA ASN A 101 0.41 0.52 -26.66
C ASN A 101 -0.95 0.98 -26.12
N ASP A 102 -2.03 0.44 -26.70
CA ASP A 102 -3.39 0.74 -26.27
C ASP A 102 -3.64 0.37 -24.80
N MET A 103 -4.55 1.09 -24.14
CA MET A 103 -4.86 0.97 -22.71
C MET A 103 -5.21 -0.46 -22.32
N PHE A 104 -5.93 -1.19 -23.19
CA PHE A 104 -6.28 -2.59 -22.97
C PHE A 104 -5.06 -3.52 -22.86
N VAL A 105 -4.01 -3.27 -23.65
CA VAL A 105 -2.78 -4.08 -23.61
C VAL A 105 -2.09 -3.89 -22.27
N SER A 106 -2.05 -2.65 -21.76
CA SER A 106 -1.47 -2.36 -20.45
C SER A 106 -2.26 -2.97 -19.28
N LEU A 107 -3.60 -2.97 -19.37
CA LEU A 107 -4.46 -3.65 -18.41
C LEU A 107 -4.22 -5.16 -18.40
N LEU A 108 -4.15 -5.79 -19.58
CA LEU A 108 -3.90 -7.23 -19.69
C LEU A 108 -2.51 -7.61 -19.18
N ALA A 109 -1.48 -6.81 -19.48
CA ALA A 109 -0.14 -7.04 -18.99
C ALA A 109 -0.04 -6.92 -17.47
N THR A 110 -0.71 -5.93 -16.87
CA THR A 110 -0.71 -5.74 -15.41
C THR A 110 -1.60 -6.75 -14.70
N PHE A 111 -2.66 -7.25 -15.34
CA PHE A 111 -3.40 -8.42 -14.85
C PHE A 111 -2.55 -9.69 -14.86
N GLY A 112 -1.80 -9.94 -15.95
CA GLY A 112 -0.85 -11.05 -16.00
C GLY A 112 0.25 -10.94 -14.94
N LEU A 113 0.67 -9.72 -14.61
CA LEU A 113 1.60 -9.46 -13.52
C LEU A 113 0.98 -9.74 -12.14
N SER A 114 -0.29 -9.36 -11.94
CA SER A 114 -1.05 -9.65 -10.72
C SER A 114 -1.21 -11.16 -10.48
N LEU A 115 -1.45 -11.95 -11.54
CA LEU A 115 -1.52 -13.42 -11.43
C LEU A 115 -0.18 -14.08 -11.08
N PHE A 116 0.93 -13.42 -11.39
CA PHE A 116 2.27 -13.96 -11.11
C PHE A 116 2.74 -13.67 -9.67
N LEU A 117 2.32 -12.53 -9.11
CA LEU A 117 2.66 -12.09 -7.76
C LEU A 117 1.87 -12.84 -6.68
#